data_AF-A0A3P6EFC3-F1
#
_entry.id   AF-A0A3P6EFC3-F1
#
_cell.length_a   1.000
_cell.length_b   1.000
_cell.length_c   1.000
_cell.angle_alpha   90.00
_cell.angle_beta   90.00
_cell.angle_gamma   90.00
#
_symmetry.space_group_name_H-M   'P 1'
#
loop_
_entity.id
_entity.type
_entity.pdbx_description
1 polymer ?
#
loop_
_entity_poly.entity_id
_entity_poly.type
_entity_poly.pdbx_seq_one_letter_code
_entity_poly.pdbx_strand_id
1 'polypeptide(L)'
;MLKRVMSLGCDKVLYLGLEKRYNFSLDDLNVVANGYACFRRYIKEDMLPFYTCDKKSSFVGKRIDLKQIPQYTKAYDRGEDVELWEIKYWPYANAHPALY
;
A
#
# COMPACT_ATOMS: atom_id res chain seq x y z
N MET A 1 9.39 3.48 -13.84
CA MET A 1 8.23 4.13 -14.49
C MET A 1 7.34 4.86 -13.49
N LEU A 2 6.75 4.18 -12.49
CA LEU A 2 5.84 4.81 -11.51
C LEU A 2 6.43 6.04 -10.81
N LYS A 3 7.68 5.97 -10.34
CA LYS A 3 8.40 7.10 -9.73
C LYS A 3 8.36 8.35 -10.61
N ARG A 4 8.66 8.21 -11.91
CA ARG A 4 8.66 9.32 -12.88
C ARG A 4 7.27 9.93 -13.06
N VAL A 5 6.23 9.09 -13.11
CA VAL A 5 4.84 9.56 -13.25
C VAL A 5 4.37 10.31 -12.00
N MET A 6 4.68 9.76 -10.83
CA MET A 6 4.24 10.32 -9.55
C MET A 6 5.04 11.56 -9.16
N SER A 7 6.30 11.71 -9.58
CA SER A 7 7.18 12.83 -9.23
C SER A 7 7.09 14.05 -10.15
N LEU A 8 6.46 13.95 -11.32
CA LEU A 8 6.44 15.02 -12.32
C LEU A 8 5.11 15.76 -12.34
N GLY A 9 5.12 17.08 -12.32
CA GLY A 9 3.92 17.92 -12.41
C GLY A 9 3.26 18.14 -11.04
N CYS A 10 1.96 17.90 -10.94
CA CYS A 10 1.19 18.08 -9.71
C CYS A 10 1.32 16.91 -8.73
N ASP A 11 0.89 17.16 -7.49
CA ASP A 11 0.72 16.12 -6.48
C ASP A 11 -0.30 15.09 -6.94
N LYS A 12 0.08 13.82 -6.86
CA LYS A 12 -0.76 12.70 -7.28
C LYS A 12 -0.91 11.70 -6.15
N VAL A 13 -2.10 11.13 -6.12
CA VAL A 13 -2.47 10.03 -5.24
C VAL A 13 -2.81 8.84 -6.13
N LEU A 14 -2.10 7.73 -5.94
CA LEU A 14 -2.41 6.46 -6.60
C LEU A 14 -3.30 5.66 -5.67
N TYR A 15 -4.52 5.36 -6.12
CA TYR A 15 -5.40 4.39 -5.47
C TYR A 15 -5.18 3.02 -6.11
N LEU A 16 -4.87 2.02 -5.28
CA LEU A 16 -4.52 0.68 -5.73
C LEU A 16 -5.31 -0.38 -4.95
N GLY A 17 -6.04 -1.23 -5.68
CA GLY A 17 -6.59 -2.48 -5.14
C GLY A 17 -5.60 -3.62 -5.30
N LEU A 18 -5.35 -4.37 -4.23
CA LEU A 18 -4.44 -5.50 -4.21
C LEU A 18 -5.17 -6.75 -3.73
N GLU A 19 -5.07 -7.84 -4.49
CA GLU A 19 -5.49 -9.18 -4.07
C GLU A 19 -4.23 -10.01 -3.78
N LYS A 20 -4.12 -10.52 -2.55
CA LYS A 20 -3.02 -11.37 -2.11
C LYS A 20 -3.17 -12.74 -2.78
N ARG A 21 -2.14 -13.13 -3.54
CA ARG A 21 -2.03 -14.50 -4.05
C ARG A 21 -0.98 -15.24 -3.25
N TYR A 22 -1.44 -16.21 -2.48
CA TYR A 22 -0.60 -17.07 -1.67
C TYR A 22 -0.12 -18.23 -2.52
N ASN A 23 1.20 -18.44 -2.54
CA ASN A 23 1.78 -19.63 -3.11
C ASN A 23 2.10 -20.58 -1.96
N PHE A 24 1.92 -21.87 -2.20
CA PHE A 24 2.36 -22.94 -1.33
C PHE A 24 3.41 -23.76 -2.07
N SER A 25 4.50 -24.07 -1.37
CA SER A 25 5.53 -25.00 -1.83
C SER A 25 5.60 -26.16 -0.86
N LEU A 26 5.60 -27.39 -1.39
CA LEU A 26 5.79 -28.60 -0.58
C LEU A 26 7.19 -28.66 0.05
N ASP A 27 8.18 -28.06 -0.62
CA ASP A 27 9.58 -28.06 -0.16
C ASP A 27 9.78 -27.10 1.01
N ASP A 28 9.10 -25.94 0.97
CA ASP A 28 9.22 -24.92 2.02
C ASP A 28 8.22 -25.13 3.16
N LEU A 29 7.23 -26.02 2.98
CA LEU A 29 6.08 -26.25 3.87
C LEU A 29 5.44 -24.94 4.35
N ASN A 30 5.41 -23.93 3.49
CA ASN A 30 5.07 -22.56 3.85
C ASN A 30 4.12 -21.91 2.83
N VAL A 31 3.22 -21.06 3.33
CA VAL A 31 2.24 -20.31 2.55
C VAL A 31 2.68 -18.86 2.51
N VAL A 32 3.17 -18.37 1.36
CA VAL A 32 3.76 -17.04 1.25
C VAL A 32 3.21 -16.27 0.07
N ALA A 33 2.87 -15.00 0.30
CA ALA A 33 2.56 -14.02 -0.73
C ALA A 33 3.80 -13.18 -1.05
N ASN A 34 4.76 -13.76 -1.80
CA ASN A 34 6.05 -13.10 -2.11
C ASN A 34 5.89 -11.72 -2.77
N GLY A 35 4.92 -11.58 -3.68
CA GLY A 35 4.61 -10.30 -4.32
C GLY A 35 4.12 -9.25 -3.30
N TYR A 36 3.30 -9.67 -2.34
CA TYR A 36 2.82 -8.80 -1.27
C TYR A 36 3.95 -8.38 -0.34
N ALA A 37 4.83 -9.31 0.05
CA ALA A 37 6.01 -9.00 0.87
C ALA A 37 6.93 -7.98 0.16
N CYS A 38 7.14 -8.13 -1.15
CA CYS A 38 7.90 -7.17 -1.94
C CYS A 38 7.21 -5.80 -1.97
N PHE A 39 5.89 -5.76 -2.19
CA PHE A 39 5.10 -4.53 -2.16
C PHE A 39 5.24 -3.78 -0.83
N ARG A 40 5.07 -4.49 0.31
CA ARG A 40 5.18 -3.93 1.66
C ARG A 40 6.58 -3.41 2.01
N ARG A 41 7.63 -3.95 1.38
CA ARG A 41 9.00 -3.41 1.50
C ARG A 41 9.20 -2.15 0.66
N TYR A 42 8.51 -2.06 -0.48
CA TYR A 42 8.64 -0.95 -1.41
C TYR A 42 7.81 0.28 -0.99
N ILE A 43 6.61 0.08 -0.43
CA ILE A 43 5.72 1.14 0.05
C ILE A 43 5.80 1.23 1.57
N LYS A 44 6.24 2.36 2.12
CA LYS A 44 6.28 2.56 3.58
C LYS A 44 4.91 2.96 4.08
N GLU A 45 4.44 2.31 5.13
CA GLU A 45 3.15 2.66 5.72
C GLU A 45 3.28 3.93 6.58
N ASP A 46 2.35 4.87 6.41
CA ASP A 46 2.38 6.24 6.97
C ASP A 46 2.49 6.30 8.51
N MET A 47 2.17 5.20 9.20
CA MET A 47 2.17 5.10 10.67
C MET A 47 3.47 4.57 11.29
N LEU A 48 4.47 4.18 10.49
CA LEU A 48 5.74 3.69 11.04
C LEU A 48 6.68 4.85 11.39
N PRO A 49 7.22 4.92 12.63
CA PRO A 49 8.15 5.96 13.03
C PRO A 49 9.34 6.01 12.06
N PHE A 50 9.60 7.21 11.52
CA PHE A 50 10.66 7.51 10.55
C PHE A 50 12.08 7.10 11.00
N TYR A 51 12.25 6.79 12.30
CA TYR A 51 13.51 6.53 12.98
C TYR A 51 14.17 5.18 12.65
N THR A 52 13.49 4.24 11.97
CA THR A 52 14.08 2.93 11.62
C THR A 52 14.50 2.81 10.16
N CYS A 53 14.42 3.88 9.36
CA CYS A 53 14.19 3.66 7.94
C CYS A 53 15.33 4.10 7.01
N ASP A 54 15.96 3.11 6.38
CA ASP A 54 16.77 3.28 5.17
C ASP A 54 16.13 4.29 4.20
N LYS A 55 16.94 5.23 3.73
CA LYS A 55 16.64 6.36 2.83
C LYS A 55 16.05 5.96 1.45
N LYS A 56 15.54 4.73 1.26
CA LYS A 56 15.31 4.12 -0.06
C LYS A 56 13.88 4.17 -0.60
N SER A 57 12.82 4.17 0.22
CA SER A 57 11.47 4.25 -0.37
C SER A 57 11.09 5.69 -0.66
N SER A 58 10.73 5.95 -1.93
CA SER A 58 10.18 7.22 -2.38
C SER A 58 8.64 7.26 -2.28
N PHE A 59 8.00 6.25 -1.70
CA PHE A 59 6.54 6.13 -1.64
C PHE A 59 6.04 5.89 -0.22
N VAL A 60 4.98 6.60 0.14
CA VAL A 60 4.26 6.46 1.41
C VAL A 60 2.85 5.96 1.09
N GLY A 61 2.40 4.95 1.83
CA GLY A 61 1.11 4.30 1.63
C GLY A 61 0.25 4.32 2.89
N LYS A 62 -1.06 4.46 2.70
CA LYS A 62 -2.08 4.33 3.73
C LYS A 62 -3.09 3.27 3.30
N ARG A 63 -3.37 2.29 4.16
CA ARG A 63 -4.46 1.34 3.95
C ARG A 63 -5.80 2.02 4.20
N ILE A 64 -6.75 1.80 3.30
CA ILE A 64 -8.12 2.28 3.42
C ILE A 64 -8.94 1.20 4.12
N ASP A 65 -9.64 1.61 5.17
CA ASP A 65 -10.56 0.74 5.89
C ASP A 65 -11.81 0.49 5.04
N LEU A 66 -11.92 -0.73 4.50
CA LEU A 66 -13.04 -1.13 3.65
C LEU A 66 -14.38 -1.10 4.38
N LYS A 67 -14.40 -1.16 5.73
CA LYS A 67 -15.64 -1.05 6.52
C LYS A 67 -16.30 0.32 6.38
N GLN A 68 -15.55 1.33 5.95
CA GLN A 68 -16.04 2.69 5.72
C GLN A 68 -16.62 2.86 4.31
N ILE A 69 -16.45 1.86 3.43
CA ILE A 69 -16.93 1.90 2.05
C ILE A 69 -18.26 1.11 1.96
N PRO A 70 -19.33 1.70 1.41
CA PRO A 70 -20.59 0.98 1.22
C PRO A 70 -20.41 -0.30 0.37
N GLN A 71 -20.87 -1.43 0.89
CA GLN A 71 -20.88 -2.70 0.17
C GLN A 71 -22.22 -2.92 -0.54
N TYR A 72 -22.19 -3.00 -1.87
CA TYR A 72 -23.39 -3.18 -2.69
C TYR A 72 -23.69 -4.65 -2.99
N THR A 73 -22.74 -5.55 -2.75
CA THR A 73 -22.87 -7.01 -2.96
C THR A 73 -22.91 -7.73 -1.61
N LYS A 74 -24.11 -8.15 -1.19
CA LYS A 74 -24.39 -8.67 0.16
C LYS A 74 -23.69 -9.98 0.54
N ALA A 75 -23.08 -10.68 -0.41
CA ALA A 75 -22.41 -11.98 -0.20
C ALA A 75 -20.96 -12.00 -0.71
N TYR A 76 -20.40 -10.84 -1.07
CA TYR A 76 -19.02 -10.76 -1.53
C TYR A 76 -18.09 -10.51 -0.35
N ASP A 77 -17.68 -11.58 0.33
CA ASP A 77 -16.67 -11.54 1.39
C ASP A 77 -15.34 -12.07 0.84
N ARG A 78 -14.35 -11.19 0.76
CA ARG A 78 -12.96 -11.52 0.40
C ARG A 78 -12.01 -11.35 1.58
N GLY A 79 -12.54 -11.18 2.79
CA GLY A 79 -11.78 -11.11 4.03
C GLY A 79 -10.57 -10.18 3.96
N GLU A 80 -9.42 -10.70 4.40
CA GLU A 80 -8.14 -9.98 4.40
C GLU A 80 -7.33 -10.16 3.11
N ASP A 81 -7.87 -10.88 2.12
CA ASP A 81 -7.16 -11.15 0.86
C ASP A 81 -7.11 -9.91 -0.03
N VAL A 82 -8.04 -8.98 0.15
CA VAL A 82 -8.13 -7.75 -0.63
C VAL A 82 -7.81 -6.54 0.25
N GLU A 83 -6.91 -5.68 -0.24
CA GLU A 83 -6.58 -4.41 0.39
C GLU A 83 -6.74 -3.27 -0.60
N LEU A 84 -7.17 -2.11 -0.10
CA LEU A 84 -7.20 -0.86 -0.86
C LEU A 84 -6.19 0.10 -0.25
N TRP A 85 -5.36 0.69 -1.11
CA TRP A 85 -4.24 1.54 -0.71
C TRP A 85 -4.33 2.91 -1.36
N GLU A 86 -4.04 3.94 -0.56
CA GLU A 86 -3.70 5.28 -1.00
C GLU A 86 -2.17 5.41 -1.00
N ILE A 87 -1.55 5.74 -2.14
CA ILE A 87 -0.09 5.83 -2.27
C ILE A 87 0.31 7.21 -2.79
N LYS A 88 1.23 7.85 -2.08
CA LYS A 88 1.79 9.18 -2.39
C LYS A 88 3.29 9.10 -2.60
N TYR A 89 3.82 10.06 -3.35
CA TYR A 89 5.26 10.19 -3.59
C TYR A 89 5.91 11.17 -2.61
N TRP A 90 7.04 10.78 -2.03
CA TRP A 90 7.84 11.61 -1.14
C TRP A 90 8.70 12.62 -1.93
N PRO A 91 8.79 13.92 -1.55
CA PRO A 91 8.48 14.51 -0.24
C PRO A 91 7.09 15.15 -0.10
N TYR A 92 6.25 15.10 -1.11
CA TYR A 92 4.93 15.76 -1.10
C TYR A 92 3.99 15.24 -0.01
N ALA A 93 4.19 14.02 0.47
CA ALA A 93 3.49 13.47 1.64
C ALA A 93 3.67 14.33 2.92
N ASN A 94 4.79 15.06 3.05
CA ASN A 94 5.11 15.89 4.21
C ASN A 94 4.86 17.39 4.03
N ALA A 95 4.45 17.83 2.85
CA ALA A 95 4.23 19.25 2.56
C ALA A 95 2.90 19.77 3.17
N HIS A 96 2.00 18.87 3.59
CA HIS A 96 0.76 19.22 4.28
C HIS A 96 0.57 18.31 5.50
N PRO A 97 1.17 18.63 6.67
CA PRO A 97 0.55 18.19 7.91
C PRO A 97 -0.84 18.80 7.93
N ALA A 98 -1.86 17.98 8.20
CA ALA A 98 -3.24 18.42 8.28
C ALA A 98 -3.34 19.65 9.19
N LEU A 99 -3.58 20.82 8.61
CA LEU A 99 -4.14 21.97 9.31
C LEU A 99 -5.64 21.75 9.29
N TYR A 100 -6.18 21.07 10.31
CA TYR A 100 -7.51 21.27 10.88
C TYR A 100 -7.56 20.61 12.25
#